data_AF-A0A3D3PAW6-F1
#
_entry.id   AF-A0A3D3PAW6-F1
#
_cell.length_a   1.000
_cell.length_b   1.000
_cell.length_c   1.000
_cell.angle_alpha   90.00
_cell.angle_beta   90.00
_cell.angle_gamma   90.00
#
_symmetry.space_group_name_H-M   'P 1'
#
loop_
_entity.id
_entity.type
_entity.pdbx_description
1 polymer ?
#
loop_
_entity_poly.entity_id
_entity_poly.type
_entity_poly.pdbx_seq_one_letter_code
_entity_poly.pdbx_strand_id
1 'polypeptide(L)' 'CYHLGKLYEALNRKDDAVKTYQDGIHVARAARDNHALSELQAVYNSAMGLDYEED' A
#
# COMPACT_ATOMS: atom_id res chain seq x y z
N CYS A 1 16.30 3.46 -5.43
CA CYS A 1 15.10 2.63 -5.16
C CYS A 1 15.17 1.84 -3.85
N TYR A 2 16.34 1.41 -3.37
CA TYR A 2 16.46 0.62 -2.13
C TYR A 2 16.32 1.36 -0.78
N HIS A 3 16.22 2.69 -0.78
CA HIS A 3 16.22 3.48 0.46
C HIS A 3 14.82 3.79 1.01
N LEU A 4 13.77 3.66 0.20
CA LEU A 4 12.39 3.89 0.65
C LEU A 4 11.86 2.70 1.46
N GLY A 5 12.24 1.47 1.09
CA GLY A 5 11.86 0.24 1.81
C GLY A 5 12.39 0.20 3.24
N LYS A 6 13.64 0.66 3.47
CA LYS A 6 14.22 0.78 4.82
C LYS A 6 13.59 1.89 5.67
N LEU A 7 13.05 2.94 5.05
CA LEU A 7 12.36 4.01 5.78
C LEU A 7 11.03 3.52 6.37
N TYR A 8 10.35 2.61 5.67
CA TYR A 8 9.10 2.00 6.15
C TYR A 8 9.31 0.87 7.15
N GLU A 9 10.45 0.17 7.15
CA GLU A 9 10.83 -0.70 8.29
C GLU A 9 11.08 0.09 9.57
N ALA A 10 11.58 1.33 9.47
CA ALA A 10 11.87 2.18 10.63
C ALA A 10 10.62 2.81 11.26
N LEU A 11 9.51 2.88 10.53
CA LEU A 11 8.23 3.37 11.03
C LEU A 11 7.38 2.18 11.47
N ASN A 12 7.36 1.94 12.79
CA ASN A 12 6.49 1.02 13.53
C ASN A 12 4.97 1.34 13.39
N ARG A 13 4.56 1.76 12.19
CA ARG A 13 3.23 2.24 11.78
C ARG A 13 2.76 1.57 10.49
N LYS A 14 3.42 0.48 10.06
CA LYS A 14 2.95 -0.33 8.92
C LYS A 14 1.50 -0.77 9.14
N ASP A 15 1.14 -1.15 10.36
CA ASP A 15 -0.23 -1.57 10.70
C ASP A 15 -1.27 -0.44 10.52
N ASP A 16 -0.93 0.80 10.88
CA ASP A 16 -1.80 1.96 10.68
C ASP A 16 -1.93 2.32 9.19
N ALA A 17 -0.83 2.21 8.44
CA ALA A 17 -0.81 2.48 7.01
C ALA A 17 -1.65 1.45 6.24
N VAL A 18 -1.51 0.16 6.58
CA VAL A 18 -2.29 -0.94 6.02
C VAL A 18 -3.79 -0.72 6.22
N LYS A 19 -4.23 -0.36 7.44
CA LYS A 19 -5.64 -0.03 7.70
C LYS A 19 -6.12 1.15 6.85
N THR A 20 -5.32 2.20 6.75
CA THR A 20 -5.66 3.39 5.96
C THR A 20 -5.82 3.06 4.47
N TYR A 21 -4.93 2.23 3.91
CA TYR A 21 -5.04 1.78 2.53
C TYR A 21 -6.24 0.87 2.32
N GLN A 22 -6.55 -0.01 3.28
CA GLN A 22 -7.70 -0.89 3.21
C GLN A 22 -9.02 -0.10 3.19
N ASP A 23 -9.16 0.88 4.07
CA ASP A 23 -10.31 1.80 4.08
C ASP A 23 -10.40 2.62 2.79
N GLY A 24 -9.26 3.12 2.30
CA GLY A 24 -9.17 3.83 1.03
C GLY A 24 -9.62 2.98 -0.16
N ILE A 25 -9.22 1.70 -0.21
CA ILE A 25 -9.63 0.74 -1.24
C ILE A 25 -11.14 0.54 -1.22
N HIS A 26 -11.75 0.43 -0.03
CA HIS A 26 -13.20 0.32 0.10
C HIS A 26 -13.93 1.55 -0.45
N VAL A 27 -13.44 2.76 -0.14
CA VAL A 27 -14.02 4.01 -0.63
C VAL A 27 -13.83 4.17 -2.13
N ALA A 28 -12.62 3.93 -2.66
CA ALA A 28 -12.32 4.01 -4.09
C ALA A 28 -13.17 3.02 -4.90
N ARG A 29 -13.35 1.80 -4.38
CA ARG A 29 -14.21 0.78 -4.98
C ARG A 29 -15.69 1.20 -4.99
N ALA A 30 -16.17 1.82 -3.92
CA ALA A 30 -17.53 2.37 -3.86
C ALA A 30 -17.72 3.55 -4.82
N ALA A 31 -16.70 4.39 -4.98
CA ALA A 31 -16.68 5.51 -5.93
C ALA A 31 -16.46 5.08 -7.39
N ARG A 32 -16.15 3.80 -7.65
CA ARG A 32 -15.73 3.26 -8.97
C ARG A 32 -14.51 3.98 -9.55
N ASP A 33 -13.64 4.49 -8.69
CA ASP A 33 -12.40 5.12 -9.09
C ASP A 33 -11.31 4.07 -9.26
N ASN A 34 -11.19 3.54 -10.47
CA ASN A 34 -10.21 2.50 -10.80
C ASN A 34 -8.76 3.02 -10.73
N HIS A 35 -8.54 4.33 -10.87
CA HIS A 35 -7.20 4.92 -10.81
C HIS A 35 -6.74 4.94 -9.35
N ALA A 36 -7.53 5.55 -8.48
CA ALA A 36 -7.26 5.58 -7.04
C ALA A 36 -7.18 4.16 -6.45
N LEU A 37 -8.05 3.25 -6.90
CA LEU A 37 -8.01 1.85 -6.49
C LEU A 37 -6.68 1.18 -6.85
N SER A 38 -6.19 1.37 -8.08
CA SER A 38 -4.93 0.75 -8.53
C SER A 38 -3.72 1.27 -7.75
N GLU A 39 -3.67 2.58 -7.48
CA GLU A 39 -2.59 3.18 -6.68
C GLU A 39 -2.61 2.69 -5.23
N LEU A 40 -3.78 2.69 -4.59
CA LEU A 40 -3.91 2.21 -3.21
C LEU A 40 -3.58 0.72 -3.08
N GLN A 41 -3.94 -0.09 -4.08
CA GLN A 41 -3.63 -1.51 -4.11
C GLN A 41 -2.12 -1.78 -4.29
N ALA A 42 -1.45 -0.99 -5.14
CA ALA A 42 0.00 -1.09 -5.33
C ALA A 42 0.76 -0.72 -4.05
N VAL A 43 0.38 0.37 -3.39
CA VAL A 43 0.99 0.81 -2.13
C VAL A 43 0.70 -0.18 -1.00
N TYR A 44 -0.51 -0.74 -0.93
CA TYR A 44 -0.87 -1.80 0.03
C TYR A 44 0.02 -3.04 -0.13
N ASN A 45 0.21 -3.53 -1.37
CA ASN A 45 1.04 -4.70 -1.63
C ASN A 45 2.51 -4.45 -1.25
N SER A 46 3.05 -3.27 -1.58
CA SER A 46 4.40 -2.86 -1.19
C SER A 46 4.53 -2.74 0.34
N ALA A 47 3.54 -2.15 1.02
CA ALA A 47 3.52 -2.01 2.48
C ALA A 47 3.46 -3.36 3.21
N MET A 48 2.74 -4.33 2.64
CA MET A 48 2.63 -5.70 3.14
C MET A 48 3.88 -6.55 2.87
N GLY A 49 4.86 -6.02 2.13
CA GLY A 49 6.02 -6.81 1.70
C GLY A 49 5.66 -7.94 0.74
N LEU A 50 4.51 -7.81 0.06
CA LEU A 50 4.09 -8.67 -1.06
C LEU A 50 4.65 -8.15 -2.38
N ASP A 51 5.70 -7.33 -2.32
CA ASP A 51 6.51 -7.01 -3.49
C ASP A 51 7.20 -8.32 -3.88
N TYR A 52 6.53 -9.08 -4.75
CA TYR A 52 7.17 -10.16 -5.48
C TYR A 52 8.17 -9.48 -6.40
N GLU A 53 9.37 -9.19 -5.88
CA GLU A 53 10.55 -9.03 -6.72
C GLU A 53 10.70 -10.38 -7.46
N GLU A 54 10.11 -10.47 -8.66
CA GLU A 54 10.51 -11.48 -9.65
C GLU A 54 11.98 -11.25 -9.95
N ASP A 55 12.83 -12.11 -9.38
CA ASP A 55 14.23 -12.33 -9.80
C ASP A 55 14.31 -12.73 -11.28
#